data_AF-A0A1Q2L4E9-F1
#
_entry.id   AF-A0A1Q2L4E9-F1
#
_cell.length_a   1.000
_cell.length_b   1.000
_cell.length_c   1.000
_cell.angle_alpha   90.00
_cell.angle_beta   90.00
_cell.angle_gamma   90.00
#
_symmetry.space_group_name_H-M   'P 1'
#
loop_
_entity.id
_entity.type
_entity.pdbx_description
1 polymer ?
#
loop_
_entity_poly.entity_id
_entity_poly.type
_entity_poly.pdbx_seq_one_letter_code
_entity_poly.pdbx_strand_id
1 'polypeptide(L)'
;MVEQLSGSEYTAVILSIFVGIVVAILAVIPSVFVTSANILVFGFWEGAFLSFLGEAIGAVVAFLLYQFGLRNISRHYLHRFSSLQRLVDVQGKEAFFLIFALRLTPFTPSSIVTYFASIGKVSWQTFAVASSLGKIPALLLEAYSIYHLVNWTIEGKLLLLVIGGGGIIWILTRRLKNR
;
A
#
# COMPACT_ATOMS: atom_id res chain seq x y z
N MET A 1 -6.85 -33.44 -18.83
CA MET A 1 -7.22 -32.01 -18.75
C MET A 1 -6.46 -31.31 -17.60
N VAL A 2 -5.16 -31.63 -17.43
CA VAL A 2 -4.28 -31.08 -16.37
C VAL A 2 -2.98 -30.49 -16.96
N GLU A 3 -2.84 -30.50 -18.29
CA GLU A 3 -1.58 -30.12 -18.97
C GLU A 3 -1.66 -28.86 -19.83
N GLN A 4 -2.79 -28.14 -19.82
CA GLN A 4 -2.99 -26.91 -20.62
C GLN A 4 -3.09 -25.62 -19.80
N LEU A 5 -2.96 -25.67 -18.47
CA LEU A 5 -3.21 -24.52 -17.58
C LEU A 5 -1.97 -23.90 -16.92
N SER A 6 -0.77 -24.48 -17.07
CA SER A 6 0.41 -23.98 -16.38
C SER A 6 0.88 -22.61 -16.87
N GLY A 7 0.79 -22.31 -18.17
CA GLY A 7 1.26 -21.02 -18.72
C GLY A 7 0.45 -19.81 -18.27
N SER A 8 -0.87 -19.95 -18.09
CA SER A 8 -1.75 -18.84 -17.69
C SER A 8 -1.62 -18.49 -16.22
N GLU A 9 -1.44 -19.49 -15.34
CA GLU A 9 -1.34 -19.27 -13.89
C GLU A 9 -0.06 -18.54 -13.50
N TYR A 10 1.11 -18.93 -14.05
CA TYR A 10 2.36 -18.21 -13.79
C TYR A 10 2.30 -16.77 -14.30
N THR A 11 1.67 -16.55 -15.46
CA THR A 11 1.49 -15.21 -16.02
C THR A 11 0.63 -14.34 -15.09
N ALA A 12 -0.45 -14.90 -14.54
CA ALA A 12 -1.31 -14.19 -13.60
C ALA A 12 -0.57 -13.82 -12.30
N VAL A 13 0.25 -14.72 -11.76
CA VAL A 13 1.08 -14.47 -10.57
C VAL A 13 2.10 -13.35 -10.81
N ILE A 14 2.84 -13.42 -11.91
CA ILE A 14 3.85 -12.40 -12.26
C ILE A 14 3.17 -11.05 -12.47
N LEU A 15 2.04 -11.04 -13.20
CA LEU A 15 1.27 -9.82 -13.44
C LEU A 15 0.75 -9.23 -12.14
N SER A 16 0.26 -10.06 -11.22
CA SER A 16 -0.22 -9.64 -9.90
C SER A 16 0.87 -8.91 -9.10
N ILE A 17 2.06 -9.51 -9.01
CA ILE A 17 3.21 -8.90 -8.33
C ILE A 17 3.61 -7.61 -9.03
N PHE A 18 3.69 -7.61 -10.37
CA PHE A 18 4.06 -6.45 -11.16
C PHE A 18 3.10 -5.27 -10.95
N VAL A 19 1.79 -5.53 -10.96
CA VAL A 19 0.77 -4.52 -10.67
C VAL A 19 0.95 -3.99 -9.24
N GLY A 20 1.18 -4.87 -8.26
CA GLY A 20 1.47 -4.46 -6.88
C GLY A 20 2.68 -3.53 -6.78
N ILE A 21 3.76 -3.83 -7.52
CA ILE A 21 4.96 -2.99 -7.58
C ILE A 21 4.64 -1.62 -8.16
N VAL A 22 3.96 -1.58 -9.32
CA VAL A 22 3.59 -0.33 -9.99
C VAL A 22 2.71 0.54 -9.10
N VAL A 23 1.70 -0.06 -8.45
CA VAL A 23 0.80 0.66 -7.53
C VAL A 23 1.57 1.23 -6.33
N ALA A 24 2.48 0.46 -5.74
CA ALA A 24 3.30 0.93 -4.62
C ALA A 24 4.22 2.11 -5.01
N ILE A 25 4.79 2.08 -6.23
CA ILE A 25 5.64 3.15 -6.77
C ILE A 25 4.84 4.41 -7.09
N LEU A 26 3.69 4.27 -7.73
CA LEU A 26 2.92 5.42 -8.21
C LEU A 26 2.24 6.16 -7.06
N ALA A 27 1.95 5.52 -5.93
CA ALA A 27 1.33 6.14 -4.76
C ALA A 27 -0.07 6.76 -4.99
N VAL A 28 -0.66 6.56 -6.17
CA VAL A 28 -1.96 7.12 -6.55
C VAL A 28 -3.11 6.21 -6.11
N ILE A 29 -2.89 4.89 -6.19
CA ILE A 29 -3.93 3.88 -5.98
C ILE A 29 -3.69 3.21 -4.62
N PRO A 30 -4.68 3.15 -3.73
CA PRO A 30 -4.58 2.39 -2.49
C PRO A 30 -4.29 0.90 -2.76
N SER A 31 -3.32 0.33 -2.04
CA SER A 31 -2.94 -1.09 -2.17
C SER A 31 -4.10 -2.07 -1.95
N VAL A 32 -5.10 -1.65 -1.16
CA VAL A 32 -6.33 -2.41 -0.86
C VAL A 32 -7.03 -2.93 -2.11
N PHE A 33 -7.00 -2.19 -3.22
CA PHE A 33 -7.60 -2.64 -4.47
C PHE A 33 -6.84 -3.84 -5.08
N VAL A 34 -5.50 -3.80 -5.05
CA VAL A 34 -4.66 -4.91 -5.52
C VAL A 34 -4.81 -6.11 -4.58
N THR A 35 -4.82 -5.88 -3.27
CA THR A 35 -5.09 -6.93 -2.26
C THR A 35 -6.43 -7.60 -2.48
N SER A 36 -7.48 -6.82 -2.74
CA SER A 36 -8.81 -7.35 -3.00
C SER A 36 -8.84 -8.20 -4.28
N ALA A 37 -8.26 -7.70 -5.37
CA ALA A 37 -8.19 -8.44 -6.63
C ALA A 37 -7.43 -9.76 -6.46
N ASN A 38 -6.29 -9.75 -5.77
CA ASN A 38 -5.49 -10.94 -5.52
C ASN A 38 -6.23 -11.97 -4.66
N ILE A 39 -6.93 -11.54 -3.61
CA ILE A 39 -7.73 -12.44 -2.77
C ILE A 39 -8.89 -13.06 -3.55
N LEU A 40 -9.53 -12.30 -4.43
CA LEU A 40 -10.64 -12.80 -5.26
C LEU A 40 -10.17 -13.81 -6.32
N VAL A 41 -8.98 -13.62 -6.88
CA VAL A 41 -8.44 -14.46 -7.96
C VAL A 41 -7.72 -15.69 -7.43
N PHE A 42 -6.85 -15.53 -6.44
CA PHE A 42 -5.96 -16.59 -5.92
C PHE A 42 -6.43 -17.15 -4.57
N GLY A 43 -7.51 -16.63 -3.99
CA GLY A 43 -7.96 -16.99 -2.66
C GLY A 43 -7.21 -16.24 -1.55
N PHE A 44 -7.64 -16.46 -0.31
CA PHE A 44 -7.21 -15.65 0.84
C PHE A 44 -5.69 -15.69 1.08
N TRP A 45 -5.13 -16.89 1.26
CA TRP A 45 -3.72 -17.04 1.65
C TRP A 45 -2.75 -16.70 0.52
N GLU A 46 -2.96 -17.26 -0.67
CA GLU A 46 -2.09 -16.99 -1.82
C GLU A 46 -2.22 -15.55 -2.30
N GLY A 47 -3.45 -15.03 -2.38
CA GLY A 47 -3.70 -13.64 -2.74
C GLY A 47 -3.05 -12.66 -1.77
N ALA A 48 -3.18 -12.90 -0.45
CA ALA A 48 -2.52 -12.08 0.57
C ALA A 48 -0.99 -12.13 0.44
N PHE A 49 -0.42 -13.31 0.20
CA PHE A 49 1.03 -13.47 0.03
C PHE A 49 1.56 -12.78 -1.23
N LEU A 50 0.86 -12.91 -2.37
CA LEU A 50 1.22 -12.22 -3.62
C LEU A 50 1.13 -10.70 -3.49
N SER A 51 0.10 -10.20 -2.82
CA SER A 51 -0.02 -8.77 -2.49
C SER A 51 1.11 -8.30 -1.59
N PHE A 52 1.47 -9.08 -0.58
CA PHE A 52 2.59 -8.77 0.30
C PHE A 52 3.89 -8.64 -0.49
N LEU A 53 4.19 -9.59 -1.37
CA LEU A 53 5.40 -9.56 -2.20
C LEU A 53 5.43 -8.34 -3.12
N GLY A 54 4.34 -8.11 -3.87
CA GLY A 54 4.24 -6.96 -4.77
C GLY A 54 4.42 -5.63 -4.03
N GLU A 55 3.79 -5.47 -2.87
CA GLU A 55 3.90 -4.24 -2.08
C GLU A 55 5.27 -4.10 -1.40
N ALA A 56 5.85 -5.17 -0.87
CA ALA A 56 7.16 -5.14 -0.23
C ALA A 56 8.27 -4.79 -1.24
N ILE A 57 8.28 -5.46 -2.39
CA ILE A 57 9.23 -5.18 -3.48
C ILE A 57 8.99 -3.76 -4.00
N GLY A 58 7.74 -3.41 -4.29
CA GLY A 58 7.38 -2.09 -4.80
C GLY A 58 7.75 -0.96 -3.84
N ALA A 59 7.57 -1.15 -2.54
CA ALA A 59 7.95 -0.17 -1.52
C ALA A 59 9.46 0.05 -1.48
N VAL A 60 10.26 -1.02 -1.59
CA VAL A 60 11.73 -0.91 -1.65
C VAL A 60 12.18 -0.21 -2.94
N VAL A 61 11.60 -0.58 -4.08
CA VAL A 61 11.91 0.08 -5.36
C VAL A 61 11.53 1.57 -5.30
N ALA A 62 10.33 1.89 -4.81
CA ALA A 62 9.88 3.27 -4.62
C ALA A 62 10.81 4.05 -3.69
N PHE A 63 11.24 3.45 -2.58
CA PHE A 63 12.21 4.04 -1.66
C PHE A 63 13.51 4.44 -2.38
N LEU A 64 14.08 3.52 -3.16
CA LEU A 64 15.32 3.77 -3.91
C LEU A 64 15.12 4.86 -4.98
N LEU A 65 14.02 4.80 -5.72
CA LEU A 65 13.68 5.82 -6.73
C LEU A 65 13.57 7.21 -6.11
N TYR A 66 12.91 7.32 -4.95
CA TYR A 66 12.76 8.59 -4.25
C TYR A 66 14.08 9.09 -3.66
N GLN A 67 14.88 8.19 -3.10
CA GLN A 67 16.17 8.51 -2.48
C GLN A 67 17.22 8.98 -3.49
N PHE A 68 17.28 8.35 -4.68
CA PHE A 68 18.28 8.66 -5.70
C PHE A 68 17.78 9.63 -6.79
N GLY A 69 16.56 9.43 -7.29
CA GLY A 69 16.06 10.13 -8.47
C GLY A 69 15.25 11.40 -8.19
N LEU A 70 14.59 11.49 -7.03
CA LEU A 70 13.61 12.55 -6.76
C LEU A 70 13.90 13.34 -5.47
N ARG A 71 15.11 13.26 -4.91
CA ARG A 71 15.46 13.89 -3.63
C ARG A 71 15.24 15.42 -3.60
N ASN A 72 15.37 16.09 -4.74
CA ASN A 72 15.15 17.54 -4.84
C ASN A 72 13.65 17.92 -4.90
N ILE A 73 12.84 17.14 -5.61
CA ILE A 73 11.38 17.34 -5.71
C ILE A 73 10.69 16.93 -4.41
N SER A 74 11.23 15.92 -3.73
CA SER A 74 10.66 15.32 -2.53
C SER A 74 10.86 16.12 -1.22
N ARG A 75 11.54 17.27 -1.25
CA ARG A 75 11.52 18.17 -0.09
C ARG A 75 10.28 19.08 -0.05
N HIS A 76 9.56 19.20 -1.17
CA HIS A 76 8.46 20.16 -1.29
C HIS A 76 7.24 19.84 -0.41
N TYR A 77 7.02 18.56 -0.08
CA TYR A 77 5.87 18.11 0.73
C TYR A 77 6.16 17.92 2.23
N LEU A 78 7.37 18.25 2.69
CA LEU A 78 7.78 18.08 4.09
C LEU A 78 6.89 18.83 5.09
N HIS A 79 6.31 19.97 4.69
CA HIS A 79 5.51 20.81 5.58
C HIS A 79 4.07 20.32 5.77
N ARG A 80 3.60 19.33 5.00
CA ARG A 80 2.19 18.93 5.00
C ARG A 80 1.83 17.90 6.08
N PHE A 81 2.82 17.21 6.66
CA PHE A 81 2.61 16.15 7.66
C PHE A 81 3.61 16.27 8.81
N SER A 82 3.29 17.05 9.85
CA SER A 82 4.15 17.25 11.02
C SER A 82 4.51 15.94 11.74
N SER A 83 3.56 15.01 11.84
CA SER A 83 3.74 13.72 12.52
C SER A 83 4.79 12.81 11.86
N LEU A 84 5.11 13.03 10.58
CA LEU A 84 6.06 12.23 9.81
C LEU A 84 7.41 12.90 9.62
N GLN A 85 7.58 14.15 10.04
CA GLN A 85 8.87 14.85 9.99
C GLN A 85 9.93 14.14 10.84
N ARG A 86 9.54 13.55 11.97
CA ARG A 86 10.45 12.76 12.81
C ARG A 86 11.12 11.63 12.02
N LEU A 87 10.45 11.06 11.02
CA LEU A 87 10.99 9.97 10.21
C LEU A 87 12.17 10.41 9.31
N VAL A 88 12.27 11.71 9.04
CA VAL A 88 13.36 12.30 8.25
C VAL A 88 14.66 12.38 9.05
N ASP A 89 14.55 12.64 10.36
CA ASP A 89 15.69 12.94 11.23
C ASP A 89 16.29 11.71 11.92
N VAL A 90 15.50 10.64 12.07
CA VAL A 90 15.91 9.39 12.75
C VAL A 90 16.69 8.46 11.82
N GLN A 91 17.50 7.58 12.41
CA GLN A 91 18.29 6.57 11.71
C GLN A 91 18.47 5.30 12.56
N GLY A 92 18.97 4.22 11.94
CA GLY A 92 19.25 2.96 12.64
C GLY A 92 18.02 2.36 13.35
N LYS A 93 18.18 1.97 14.62
CA LYS A 93 17.12 1.30 15.39
C LYS A 93 15.87 2.17 15.60
N GLU A 94 16.05 3.47 15.81
CA GLU A 94 14.90 4.37 16.00
C GLU A 94 14.05 4.48 14.72
N ALA A 95 14.71 4.61 13.56
CA ALA A 95 14.04 4.57 12.28
C ALA A 95 13.31 3.24 12.05
N PHE A 96 13.94 2.12 12.40
CA PHE A 96 13.32 0.79 12.30
C PHE A 96 12.00 0.73 13.05
N PHE A 97 12.00 1.06 14.36
CA PHE A 97 10.80 0.97 15.18
C PHE A 97 9.72 1.96 14.74
N LEU A 98 10.10 3.16 14.31
CA LEU A 98 9.14 4.14 13.83
C LEU A 98 8.44 3.68 12.54
N ILE A 99 9.20 3.17 11.57
CA ILE A 99 8.64 2.63 10.31
C ILE A 99 7.75 1.43 10.62
N PHE A 100 8.22 0.51 11.45
CA PHE A 100 7.46 -0.66 11.86
C PHE A 100 6.13 -0.27 12.50
N ALA A 101 6.15 0.64 13.47
CA ALA A 101 4.94 1.13 14.15
C ALA A 101 3.97 1.83 13.19
N LEU A 102 4.46 2.65 12.28
CA LEU A 102 3.64 3.28 11.23
C LEU A 102 3.01 2.23 10.31
N ARG A 103 3.71 1.13 10.04
CA ARG A 103 3.22 0.04 9.17
C ARG A 103 2.24 -0.90 9.87
N LEU A 104 2.26 -0.99 11.19
CA LEU A 104 1.25 -1.74 11.95
C LEU A 104 -0.14 -1.13 11.82
N THR A 105 -0.23 0.19 11.60
CA THR A 105 -1.52 0.85 11.42
C THR A 105 -2.14 0.44 10.08
N PRO A 106 -3.29 -0.26 10.08
CA PRO A 106 -3.95 -0.63 8.84
C PRO A 106 -4.42 0.65 8.13
N PHE A 107 -4.43 0.62 6.79
CA PHE A 107 -4.84 1.73 5.92
C PHE A 107 -3.93 2.97 5.93
N THR A 108 -2.81 2.96 6.64
CA THR A 108 -1.81 4.02 6.46
C THR A 108 -1.24 3.93 5.05
N PRO A 109 -1.25 5.04 4.27
CA PRO A 109 -0.74 5.02 2.92
C PRO A 109 0.75 4.69 2.91
N SER A 110 1.06 3.47 2.47
CA SER A 110 2.42 2.93 2.38
C SER A 110 3.39 3.88 1.70
N SER A 111 2.94 4.55 0.65
CA SER A 111 3.75 5.48 -0.12
C SER A 111 4.16 6.73 0.65
N ILE A 112 3.35 7.21 1.60
CA ILE A 112 3.72 8.36 2.43
C ILE A 112 4.87 7.94 3.37
N VAL A 113 4.76 6.79 4.03
CA VAL A 113 5.83 6.27 4.90
C VAL A 113 7.11 6.05 4.10
N THR A 114 7.00 5.44 2.91
CA THR A 114 8.14 5.23 1.99
C THR A 114 8.80 6.55 1.62
N TYR A 115 8.01 7.56 1.26
CA TYR A 115 8.48 8.87 0.88
C TYR A 115 9.28 9.54 2.01
N PHE A 116 8.70 9.68 3.20
CA PHE A 116 9.37 10.32 4.34
C PHE A 116 10.62 9.56 4.80
N ALA A 117 10.60 8.22 4.74
CA ALA A 117 11.78 7.42 5.03
C ALA A 117 12.90 7.64 3.99
N SER A 118 12.55 7.73 2.69
CA SER A 118 13.51 7.84 1.59
C SER A 118 14.27 9.17 1.52
N ILE A 119 13.62 10.26 1.94
CA ILE A 119 14.23 11.61 1.96
C ILE A 119 15.08 11.85 3.21
N GLY A 120 14.86 11.04 4.25
CA GLY A 120 15.55 11.11 5.54
C GLY A 120 16.92 10.43 5.56
N LYS A 121 17.35 10.06 6.76
CA LYS A 121 18.62 9.34 7.02
C LYS A 121 18.46 7.82 7.09
N VAL A 122 17.29 7.30 6.73
CA VAL A 122 17.01 5.86 6.78
C VAL A 122 17.80 5.15 5.68
N SER A 123 18.44 4.01 6.02
CA SER A 123 19.06 3.16 5.01
C SER A 123 18.02 2.25 4.36
N TRP A 124 18.23 1.90 3.08
CA TRP A 124 17.29 1.04 2.34
C TRP A 124 17.11 -0.32 3.02
N GLN A 125 18.14 -0.88 3.67
CA GLN A 125 18.04 -2.14 4.41
C GLN A 125 17.13 -2.00 5.63
N THR A 126 17.33 -0.93 6.41
CA THR A 126 16.50 -0.65 7.59
C THR A 126 15.04 -0.49 7.18
N PHE A 127 14.80 0.27 6.10
CA PHE A 127 13.47 0.45 5.54
C PHE A 127 12.87 -0.88 5.07
N ALA A 128 13.60 -1.67 4.26
CA ALA A 128 13.11 -2.91 3.69
C ALA A 128 12.66 -3.89 4.78
N VAL A 129 13.48 -4.09 5.81
CA VAL A 129 13.17 -5.03 6.90
C VAL A 129 12.04 -4.49 7.78
N ALA A 130 12.12 -3.24 8.23
CA ALA A 130 11.08 -2.65 9.09
C ALA A 130 9.72 -2.58 8.38
N SER A 131 9.71 -2.16 7.12
CA SER A 131 8.50 -2.01 6.32
C SER A 131 7.87 -3.36 6.02
N SER A 132 8.66 -4.35 5.63
CA SER A 132 8.14 -5.70 5.32
C SER A 132 7.56 -6.35 6.58
N LEU A 133 8.29 -6.33 7.70
CA LEU A 133 7.81 -6.90 8.96
C LEU A 133 6.55 -6.21 9.48
N GLY A 134 6.50 -4.88 9.41
CA GLY A 134 5.33 -4.12 9.85
C GLY A 134 4.11 -4.32 8.94
N LYS A 135 4.33 -4.61 7.65
CA LYS A 135 3.25 -4.81 6.68
C LYS A 135 2.54 -6.16 6.85
N ILE A 136 3.23 -7.21 7.32
CA ILE A 136 2.62 -8.54 7.52
C ILE A 136 1.32 -8.47 8.36
N PRO A 137 1.33 -7.96 9.61
CA PRO A 137 0.12 -7.91 10.42
C PRO A 137 -0.95 -6.97 9.84
N ALA A 138 -0.54 -5.81 9.29
CA ALA A 138 -1.48 -4.88 8.66
C ALA A 138 -2.16 -5.48 7.43
N LEU A 139 -1.43 -6.24 6.61
CA LEU A 139 -1.96 -6.92 5.43
C LEU A 139 -2.90 -8.05 5.81
N LEU A 140 -2.62 -8.79 6.89
CA LEU A 140 -3.55 -9.81 7.39
C LEU A 140 -4.86 -9.18 7.87
N LEU A 141 -4.80 -8.05 8.58
CA LEU A 141 -6.00 -7.29 8.98
C LEU A 141 -6.76 -6.76 7.77
N GLU A 142 -6.05 -6.24 6.77
CA GLU A 142 -6.60 -5.75 5.50
C GLU A 142 -7.31 -6.90 4.76
N ALA A 143 -6.64 -8.04 4.57
CA ALA A 143 -7.17 -9.23 3.92
C ALA A 143 -8.38 -9.79 4.66
N TYR A 144 -8.33 -9.86 6.00
CA TYR A 144 -9.45 -10.33 6.82
C TYR A 144 -10.67 -9.43 6.70
N SER A 145 -10.44 -8.11 6.69
CA SER A 145 -11.50 -7.11 6.46
C SER A 145 -12.13 -7.28 5.08
N ILE A 146 -11.31 -7.44 4.03
CA ILE A 146 -11.76 -7.69 2.65
C ILE A 146 -12.60 -8.96 2.59
N TYR A 147 -12.12 -10.06 3.17
CA TYR A 147 -12.83 -11.33 3.17
C TYR A 147 -14.24 -11.21 3.76
N HIS A 148 -14.38 -10.48 4.88
CA HIS A 148 -15.68 -10.21 5.48
C HIS A 148 -16.56 -9.31 4.61
N LEU A 149 -16.01 -8.24 4.04
CA LEU A 149 -16.75 -7.35 3.14
C LEU A 149 -17.25 -8.07 1.87
N VAL A 150 -16.46 -8.99 1.33
CA VAL A 150 -16.82 -9.79 0.16
C VAL A 150 -17.91 -10.81 0.51
N ASN A 151 -17.90 -11.37 1.72
CA ASN A 151 -18.87 -12.36 2.17
C ASN A 151 -20.13 -11.75 2.83
N TRP A 152 -20.17 -10.44 3.03
CA TRP A 152 -21.35 -9.75 3.54
C TRP A 152 -22.55 -9.85 2.60
N THR A 153 -23.74 -9.82 3.19
CA THR A 153 -25.03 -9.79 2.50
C THR A 153 -25.10 -8.63 1.50
N ILE A 154 -25.84 -8.82 0.41
CA ILE A 154 -26.03 -7.83 -0.66
C ILE A 154 -26.47 -6.46 -0.13
N GLU A 155 -27.32 -6.44 0.90
CA GLU A 155 -27.75 -5.23 1.62
C GLU A 155 -26.59 -4.40 2.19
N GLY A 156 -25.57 -5.07 2.75
CA GLY A 156 -24.39 -4.41 3.31
C GLY A 156 -23.48 -3.83 2.24
N LYS A 157 -23.38 -4.49 1.08
CA LYS A 157 -22.61 -4.01 -0.08
C LYS A 157 -23.27 -2.77 -0.70
N LEU A 158 -24.60 -2.74 -0.77
CA LEU A 158 -25.35 -1.58 -1.25
C LEU A 158 -25.18 -0.37 -0.32
N LEU A 159 -25.24 -0.57 1.00
CA LEU A 159 -24.99 0.49 1.98
C LEU A 159 -23.58 1.11 1.84
N LEU A 160 -22.54 0.28 1.68
CA LEU A 160 -21.17 0.77 1.45
C LEU A 160 -21.03 1.57 0.16
N LEU A 161 -21.69 1.13 -0.92
CA LEU A 161 -21.72 1.86 -2.20
C LEU A 161 -22.40 3.22 -2.07
N VAL A 162 -23.52 3.29 -1.34
CA VAL A 162 -24.25 4.55 -1.12
C VAL A 162 -23.42 5.52 -0.27
N ILE A 163 -22.78 5.04 0.80
CA ILE A 163 -21.93 5.88 1.67
C ILE A 163 -20.69 6.36 0.91
N GLY A 164 -20.01 5.46 0.20
CA GLY A 164 -18.83 5.79 -0.60
C GLY A 164 -19.16 6.76 -1.74
N GLY A 165 -20.22 6.48 -2.50
CA GLY A 165 -20.70 7.34 -3.58
C GLY A 165 -21.13 8.71 -3.09
N GLY A 166 -21.88 8.78 -1.98
CA GLY A 166 -22.28 10.03 -1.34
C GLY A 166 -21.09 10.86 -0.87
N GLY A 167 -20.07 10.23 -0.29
CA GLY A 167 -18.82 10.90 0.10
C GLY A 167 -18.04 11.47 -1.08
N ILE A 168 -17.95 10.73 -2.19
CA ILE A 168 -17.29 11.19 -3.42
C ILE A 168 -18.03 12.38 -4.03
N ILE A 169 -19.36 12.29 -4.16
CA ILE A 169 -20.20 13.39 -4.67
C ILE A 169 -20.07 14.63 -3.78
N TRP A 170 -20.05 14.46 -2.46
CA TRP A 170 -19.86 15.57 -1.53
C TRP A 170 -18.48 16.23 -1.70
N ILE A 171 -17.41 15.45 -1.85
CA ILE A 171 -16.06 16.00 -2.11
C ILE A 171 -16.00 16.74 -3.45
N LEU A 172 -16.61 16.18 -4.51
CA LEU A 172 -16.65 16.79 -5.84
C LEU A 172 -17.43 18.11 -5.84
N THR A 173 -18.62 18.12 -5.22
CA THR A 173 -19.43 19.35 -5.08
C THR A 173 -18.73 20.41 -4.22
N ARG A 174 -17.98 20.00 -3.18
CA ARG A 174 -17.19 20.92 -2.36
C ARG A 174 -15.98 21.49 -3.11
N ARG A 175 -15.36 20.74 -4.02
CA ARG A 175 -14.26 21.23 -4.89
C ARG A 175 -14.75 22.17 -5.99
N LEU A 176 -15.97 21.98 -6.49
CA LEU A 176 -16.58 22.87 -7.49
C LEU A 176 -17.05 24.20 -6.89
N LYS A 177 -17.50 24.20 -5.62
CA LYS A 177 -17.95 25.41 -4.93
C LYS A 177 -16.81 26.32 -4.43
N ASN A 178 -15.57 25.81 -4.41
CA ASN A 178 -14.37 26.53 -3.95
C ASN A 178 -13.47 27.02 -5.11
N ARG A 179 -13.98 27.01 -6.34
CA ARG A 179 -13.41 27.71 -7.51
C ARG A 179 -14.26 28.93 -7.82
#